data_AF-A0A2V9VJD8-F1
#
_entry.id   AF-A0A2V9VJD8-F1
#
_cell.length_a   1.000
_cell.length_b   1.000
_cell.length_c   1.000
_cell.angle_alpha   90.00
_cell.angle_beta   90.00
_cell.angle_gamma   90.00
#
_symmetry.space_group_name_H-M   'P 1'
#
loop_
_entity.id
_entity.type
_entity.pdbx_description
1 polymer ?
#
loop_
_entity_poly.entity_id
_entity_poly.type
_entity_poly.pdbx_seq_one_letter_code
_entity_poly.pdbx_strand_id
1 'polypeptide(L)'
;MNDAARLGRALESLRPCDEILVVDHGSVDATLRVAREYGATIQHAAKSKTPAACLATARCHWVLCVLPSEALTEELEASLFEWKLCPSEEVGEVSSCSVMIRAETPTGWVTQHASTRLVPRHWAAWEGTLPRATQSSKLLPGDLLRFRAP
;
A
#
# COMPACT_ATOMS: atom_id res chain seq x y z
N MET A 1 -2.03 -0.14 -16.23
CA MET A 1 -0.64 -0.54 -15.91
C MET A 1 -0.59 -2.07 -15.97
N ASN A 2 0.53 -2.67 -16.38
CA ASN A 2 0.66 -4.12 -16.54
C ASN A 2 1.77 -4.59 -15.59
N ASP A 3 1.39 -5.19 -14.46
CA ASP A 3 2.29 -5.48 -13.35
C ASP A 3 2.29 -6.96 -12.97
N ALA A 4 1.82 -7.86 -13.83
CA ALA A 4 1.69 -9.29 -13.50
C ALA A 4 2.99 -9.89 -12.94
N ALA A 5 4.13 -9.47 -13.46
CA ALA A 5 5.45 -9.97 -13.05
C ALA A 5 5.93 -9.41 -11.70
N ARG A 6 5.43 -8.25 -11.26
CA ARG A 6 5.81 -7.59 -10.00
C ARG A 6 4.83 -7.84 -8.87
N LEU A 7 3.55 -7.94 -9.24
CA LEU A 7 2.43 -7.94 -8.32
C LEU A 7 2.51 -9.11 -7.34
N GLY A 8 2.99 -10.28 -7.77
CA GLY A 8 3.15 -11.44 -6.89
C GLY A 8 3.99 -11.13 -5.65
N ARG A 9 5.17 -10.52 -5.84
CA ARG A 9 6.07 -10.14 -4.73
C ARG A 9 5.41 -9.15 -3.77
N ALA A 10 4.69 -8.18 -4.30
CA ALA A 10 3.95 -7.21 -3.49
C ALA A 10 2.93 -7.94 -2.62
N LEU A 11 2.08 -8.76 -3.24
CA LEU A 11 1.00 -9.50 -2.57
C LEU A 11 1.51 -10.48 -1.51
N GLU A 12 2.62 -11.18 -1.78
CA GLU A 12 3.26 -12.07 -0.80
C GLU A 12 3.69 -11.35 0.48
N SER A 13 4.10 -10.09 0.39
CA SER A 13 4.52 -9.29 1.55
C SER A 13 3.36 -8.68 2.36
N LEU A 14 2.12 -8.71 1.84
CA LEU A 14 0.94 -8.12 2.48
C LEU A 14 0.29 -9.03 3.54
N ARG A 15 1.05 -9.97 4.11
CA ARG A 15 0.60 -10.89 5.18
C ARG A 15 -0.05 -10.19 6.38
N PRO A 16 0.37 -8.97 6.79
CA PRO A 16 -0.30 -8.27 7.88
C PRO A 16 -1.74 -7.83 7.54
N CYS A 17 -2.09 -7.68 6.26
CA CYS A 17 -3.38 -7.14 5.83
C CYS A 17 -4.51 -8.18 5.90
N ASP A 18 -5.67 -7.78 6.45
CA ASP A 18 -6.86 -8.63 6.53
C ASP A 18 -7.65 -8.71 5.20
N GLU A 19 -7.46 -7.71 4.34
CA GLU A 19 -8.11 -7.59 3.04
C GLU A 19 -7.11 -6.99 2.04
N ILE A 20 -7.13 -7.50 0.81
CA ILE A 20 -6.37 -6.95 -0.30
C ILE A 20 -7.35 -6.40 -1.33
N LEU A 21 -7.19 -5.11 -1.67
CA LEU A 21 -7.93 -4.44 -2.73
C LEU A 21 -6.98 -4.05 -3.86
N VAL A 22 -7.25 -4.52 -5.08
CA VAL A 22 -6.52 -4.13 -6.28
C VAL A 22 -7.38 -3.20 -7.12
N VAL A 23 -6.91 -1.96 -7.31
CA VAL A 23 -7.54 -0.99 -8.20
C VAL A 23 -6.89 -1.05 -9.58
N ASP A 24 -7.55 -1.76 -10.48
CA ASP A 24 -7.11 -1.95 -11.86
C ASP A 24 -7.45 -0.75 -12.74
N HIS A 25 -6.46 -0.23 -13.46
CA HIS A 25 -6.59 0.91 -14.38
C HIS A 25 -6.59 0.45 -15.85
N GLY A 26 -7.13 -0.73 -16.14
CA GLY A 26 -7.20 -1.31 -17.48
C GLY A 26 -5.95 -2.11 -17.85
N SER A 27 -5.49 -2.99 -16.96
CA SER A 27 -4.48 -4.01 -17.28
C SER A 27 -4.96 -4.90 -18.42
N VAL A 28 -4.04 -5.29 -19.30
CA VAL A 28 -4.30 -6.20 -20.43
C VAL A 28 -3.44 -7.47 -20.37
N ASP A 29 -2.59 -7.58 -19.36
CA ASP A 29 -1.75 -8.75 -19.08
C ASP A 29 -2.38 -9.63 -17.99
N ALA A 30 -1.57 -10.53 -17.40
CA ALA A 30 -2.03 -11.44 -16.34
C ALA A 30 -2.22 -10.77 -14.96
N THR A 31 -2.15 -9.43 -14.82
CA THR A 31 -2.24 -8.73 -13.53
C THR A 31 -3.49 -9.13 -12.74
N LEU A 32 -4.66 -9.13 -13.40
CA LEU A 32 -5.93 -9.50 -12.76
C LEU A 32 -5.99 -10.97 -12.36
N ARG A 33 -5.31 -11.86 -13.11
CA ARG A 33 -5.24 -13.28 -12.77
C ARG A 33 -4.43 -13.46 -11.50
N VAL A 34 -3.23 -12.87 -11.44
CA VAL A 34 -2.36 -12.90 -10.25
C VAL A 34 -3.08 -12.33 -9.04
N ALA A 35 -3.74 -11.17 -9.16
CA ALA A 35 -4.51 -10.59 -8.06
C ALA A 35 -5.57 -11.56 -7.49
N ARG A 36 -6.30 -12.28 -8.35
CA ARG A 36 -7.32 -13.26 -7.93
C ARG A 36 -6.72 -14.48 -7.23
N GLU A 37 -5.56 -14.94 -7.68
CA GLU A 37 -4.87 -16.10 -7.08
C GLU A 37 -4.50 -15.83 -5.61
N TYR A 38 -4.26 -14.57 -5.25
CA TYR A 38 -4.01 -14.12 -3.87
C TYR A 38 -5.29 -13.72 -3.11
N GLY A 39 -6.47 -13.97 -3.68
CA GLY A 39 -7.74 -13.64 -3.03
C GLY A 39 -8.06 -12.14 -2.98
N ALA A 40 -7.41 -11.30 -3.80
CA ALA A 40 -7.68 -9.88 -3.82
C ALA A 40 -9.05 -9.54 -4.42
N THR A 41 -9.73 -8.58 -3.81
CA THR A 41 -10.91 -7.94 -4.40
C THR A 41 -10.46 -6.99 -5.49
N ILE A 42 -10.98 -7.15 -6.71
CA ILE A 42 -10.64 -6.30 -7.85
C ILE A 42 -11.69 -5.20 -8.01
N GLN A 43 -11.21 -3.96 -8.16
CA GLN A 43 -12.00 -2.83 -8.61
C GLN A 43 -11.41 -2.24 -9.87
N HIS A 44 -12.25 -2.01 -10.88
CA HIS A 44 -11.84 -1.25 -12.04
C HIS A 44 -11.97 0.25 -11.76
N ALA A 45 -10.87 0.97 -11.94
CA ALA A 45 -10.84 2.42 -11.90
C ALA A 45 -11.72 2.95 -13.03
N ALA A 46 -12.89 3.49 -12.69
CA ALA A 46 -13.62 4.30 -13.64
C ALA A 46 -12.80 5.57 -13.92
N LYS A 47 -12.85 6.10 -15.15
CA LYS A 47 -12.06 7.29 -15.58
C LYS A 47 -12.22 8.53 -14.66
N SER A 48 -13.27 8.59 -13.85
CA SER A 48 -13.60 9.67 -12.92
C SER A 48 -13.50 9.30 -11.44
N LYS A 49 -13.13 8.06 -11.08
CA LYS A 49 -13.08 7.63 -9.68
C LYS A 49 -11.79 8.11 -9.02
N THR A 50 -11.93 8.90 -7.96
CA THR A 50 -10.85 9.20 -7.03
C THR A 50 -10.46 7.95 -6.25
N PRO A 51 -9.23 7.83 -5.72
CA PRO A 51 -8.86 6.72 -4.84
C PRO A 51 -9.84 6.55 -3.67
N ALA A 52 -10.34 7.65 -3.10
CA ALA A 52 -11.36 7.64 -2.06
C ALA A 52 -12.65 6.88 -2.46
N ALA A 53 -13.09 7.00 -3.71
CA ALA A 53 -14.25 6.28 -4.21
C ALA A 53 -14.00 4.77 -4.31
N CYS A 54 -12.76 4.36 -4.57
CA CYS A 54 -12.37 2.95 -4.56
C CYS A 54 -12.32 2.38 -3.14
N LEU A 55 -11.98 3.20 -2.13
CA LEU A 55 -11.94 2.76 -0.73
C LEU A 55 -13.31 2.59 -0.09
N ALA A 56 -14.39 3.08 -0.71
CA ALA A 56 -15.74 3.00 -0.16
C ALA A 56 -16.22 1.55 0.11
N THR A 57 -15.66 0.57 -0.61
CA THR A 57 -15.98 -0.85 -0.43
C THR A 57 -15.04 -1.58 0.53
N ALA A 58 -13.94 -0.93 0.95
CA ALA A 58 -12.98 -1.54 1.86
C ALA A 58 -13.64 -1.84 3.21
N ARG A 59 -13.40 -3.02 3.74
CA ARG A 59 -14.00 -3.51 4.99
C ARG A 59 -13.22 -3.03 6.21
N CYS A 60 -11.91 -2.84 6.05
CA CYS A 60 -11.02 -2.38 7.11
C CYS A 60 -11.10 -0.87 7.35
N HIS A 61 -10.89 -0.45 8.60
CA HIS A 61 -10.89 0.97 8.99
C HIS A 61 -9.64 1.73 8.54
N TRP A 62 -8.54 1.01 8.34
CA TRP A 62 -7.25 1.53 7.91
C TRP A 62 -6.83 0.86 6.61
N VAL A 63 -6.13 1.62 5.76
CA VAL A 63 -5.74 1.22 4.42
C VAL A 63 -4.25 1.47 4.25
N LEU A 64 -3.51 0.39 3.95
CA LEU A 64 -2.11 0.46 3.53
C LEU A 64 -2.05 0.60 2.01
N CYS A 65 -1.46 1.69 1.52
CA CYS A 65 -1.35 2.01 0.10
C CYS A 65 0.00 1.56 -0.47
N VAL A 66 0.04 0.45 -1.20
CA VAL A 66 1.28 -0.14 -1.75
C VAL A 66 1.23 -0.12 -3.29
N LEU A 67 2.36 0.22 -3.92
CA LEU A 67 2.48 0.12 -5.39
C LEU A 67 2.74 -1.33 -5.80
N PRO A 68 2.34 -1.77 -7.01
CA PRO A 68 2.60 -3.13 -7.47
C PRO A 68 4.09 -3.51 -7.54
N SER A 69 5.00 -2.52 -7.58
CA SER A 69 6.45 -2.70 -7.58
C SER A 69 7.08 -2.59 -6.19
N GLU A 70 6.28 -2.52 -5.13
CA GLU A 70 6.74 -2.39 -3.75
C GLU A 70 6.47 -3.68 -2.96
N ALA A 71 7.38 -4.04 -2.05
CA ALA A 71 7.16 -5.08 -1.06
C ALA A 71 7.60 -4.61 0.33
N LEU A 72 6.98 -5.13 1.37
CA LEU A 72 7.32 -4.80 2.76
C LEU A 72 8.62 -5.50 3.17
N THR A 73 9.42 -4.85 4.03
CA THR A 73 10.45 -5.55 4.79
C THR A 73 9.83 -6.31 5.96
N GLU A 74 10.52 -7.34 6.46
CA GLU A 74 10.06 -8.10 7.65
C GLU A 74 9.84 -7.19 8.87
N GLU A 75 10.69 -6.16 9.04
CA GLU A 75 10.54 -5.16 10.10
C GLU A 75 9.26 -4.32 9.96
N LEU A 76 8.89 -3.95 8.73
CA LEU A 76 7.65 -3.24 8.46
C LEU A 76 6.44 -4.15 8.65
N GLU A 77 6.55 -5.41 8.27
CA GLU A 77 5.50 -6.40 8.56
C GLU A 77 5.27 -6.55 10.06
N ALA A 78 6.33 -6.68 10.85
CA ALA A 78 6.25 -6.72 12.32
C ALA A 78 5.57 -5.47 12.88
N SER A 79 5.97 -4.28 12.40
CA SER A 79 5.37 -3.01 12.81
C SER A 79 3.87 -2.93 12.49
N LEU A 80 3.43 -3.52 11.37
CA LEU A 80 2.02 -3.57 10.99
C LEU A 80 1.24 -4.62 11.80
N PHE A 81 1.84 -5.74 12.17
CA PHE A 81 1.24 -6.69 13.10
C PHE A 81 1.03 -6.06 14.48
N GLU A 82 2.04 -5.35 15.01
CA GLU A 82 1.92 -4.60 16.26
C GLU A 82 0.83 -3.52 16.16
N TRP A 83 0.80 -2.78 15.06
CA TRP A 83 -0.24 -1.78 14.81
C TRP A 83 -1.66 -2.36 14.88
N LYS A 84 -1.88 -3.58 14.36
CA LYS A 84 -3.19 -4.25 14.44
C LYS A 84 -3.59 -4.65 15.85
N LEU A 85 -2.61 -4.89 16.72
CA LEU A 85 -2.83 -5.27 18.12
C LEU A 85 -2.98 -4.04 19.03
N CYS A 86 -2.59 -2.85 18.58
CA CYS A 86 -2.76 -1.62 19.34
C CYS A 86 -4.25 -1.37 19.67
N PRO A 87 -4.56 -0.98 20.92
CA PRO A 87 -5.91 -0.54 21.28
C PRO A 87 -6.38 0.60 20.40
N SER A 88 -7.69 0.63 20.09
CA SER A 88 -8.27 1.67 19.21
C SER A 88 -8.09 3.09 19.75
N GLU A 89 -7.89 3.24 21.06
CA GLU A 89 -7.65 4.51 21.74
C GLU A 89 -6.31 5.14 21.33
N GLU A 90 -5.23 4.34 21.32
CA GLU A 90 -3.89 4.78 20.89
C GLU A 90 -3.83 5.06 19.38
N VAL A 91 -4.61 4.31 18.60
CA VAL A 91 -4.75 4.52 17.16
C VAL A 91 -5.52 5.80 16.84
N GLY A 92 -6.44 6.23 17.72
CA GLY A 92 -7.26 7.42 17.54
C GLY A 92 -6.48 8.74 17.55
N GLU A 93 -5.29 8.76 18.16
CA GLU A 93 -4.41 9.93 18.17
C GLU A 93 -3.59 10.07 16.88
N VAL A 94 -3.47 9.00 16.09
CA VAL A 94 -2.66 8.98 14.88
C VAL A 94 -3.51 9.35 13.68
N SER A 95 -3.13 10.41 12.97
CA SER A 95 -3.83 10.83 11.73
C SER A 95 -3.48 9.96 10.53
N SER A 96 -2.22 9.51 10.45
CA SER A 96 -1.66 8.71 9.35
C SER A 96 -0.30 8.17 9.76
N CYS A 97 0.19 7.14 9.07
CA CYS A 97 1.56 6.68 9.22
C CYS A 97 2.35 6.75 7.91
N SER A 98 3.62 7.15 8.04
CA SER A 98 4.60 7.19 6.98
C SER A 98 5.57 6.02 7.10
N VAL A 99 6.11 5.62 5.97
CA VAL A 99 7.03 4.48 5.85
C VAL A 99 8.22 4.92 5.01
N MET A 100 9.42 4.50 5.40
CA MET A 100 10.63 4.72 4.61
C MET A 100 10.56 3.94 3.29
N ILE A 101 11.15 4.48 2.24
CA ILE A 101 11.21 3.79 0.94
C ILE A 101 12.68 3.52 0.63
N ARG A 102 13.01 2.26 0.36
CA ARG A 102 14.28 1.90 -0.28
C ARG A 102 14.01 1.54 -1.71
N ALA A 103 14.57 2.29 -2.65
CA ALA A 103 14.37 2.08 -4.07
C ALA A 103 15.59 1.42 -4.71
N GLU A 104 15.35 0.41 -5.52
CA GLU A 104 16.34 -0.25 -6.34
C GLU A 104 16.73 0.65 -7.52
N THR A 105 18.02 0.82 -7.73
CA THR A 105 18.63 1.59 -8.82
C THR A 105 19.59 0.68 -9.60
N PRO A 106 20.08 1.07 -10.79
CA PRO A 106 21.07 0.28 -11.53
C PRO A 106 22.34 -0.03 -10.73
N THR A 107 22.67 0.78 -9.72
CA THR A 107 23.91 0.70 -8.94
C THR A 107 23.70 0.18 -7.52
N GLY A 108 22.49 -0.31 -7.18
CA GLY A 108 22.15 -0.79 -5.83
C GLY A 108 20.94 -0.07 -5.24
N TRP A 109 20.82 -0.08 -3.92
CA TRP A 109 19.66 0.48 -3.21
C TRP A 109 19.91 1.89 -2.69
N VAL A 110 18.91 2.76 -2.80
CA VAL A 110 18.94 4.11 -2.25
C VAL A 110 17.75 4.34 -1.31
N THR A 111 18.01 4.92 -0.15
CA THR A 111 16.94 5.35 0.76
C THR A 111 16.36 6.67 0.27
N GLN A 112 15.04 6.70 0.13
CA GLN A 112 14.25 7.86 -0.25
C GLN A 112 13.54 8.45 0.98
N HIS A 113 12.88 9.59 0.80
CA HIS A 113 12.06 10.18 1.85
C HIS A 113 10.88 9.27 2.23
N ALA A 114 10.50 9.32 3.50
CA ALA A 114 9.31 8.65 3.99
C ALA A 114 8.08 9.15 3.23
N SER A 115 7.15 8.24 2.96
CA SER A 115 5.89 8.52 2.28
C SER A 115 4.73 8.08 3.18
N THR A 116 3.64 8.86 3.20
CA THR A 116 2.42 8.49 3.92
C THR A 116 1.75 7.30 3.23
N ARG A 117 1.57 6.19 3.95
CA ARG A 117 1.16 4.91 3.37
C ARG A 117 0.04 4.21 4.11
N LEU A 118 -0.07 4.41 5.41
CA LEU A 118 -1.16 3.88 6.22
C LEU A 118 -2.10 5.02 6.59
N VAL A 119 -3.34 4.98 6.11
CA VAL A 119 -4.32 6.05 6.29
C VAL A 119 -5.69 5.48 6.69
N PRO A 120 -6.53 6.25 7.39
CA PRO A 120 -7.91 5.83 7.64
C PRO A 120 -8.68 5.70 6.32
N ARG A 121 -9.69 4.81 6.28
CA ARG A 121 -10.50 4.54 5.07
C ARG A 121 -11.17 5.79 4.50
N HIS A 122 -11.48 6.78 5.36
CA HIS A 122 -12.13 8.04 4.97
C HIS A 122 -11.12 9.13 4.54
N TRP A 123 -9.86 8.77 4.30
CA TRP A 123 -8.82 9.71 3.89
C TRP A 123 -9.18 10.44 2.59
N ALA A 124 -9.07 11.77 2.63
CA ALA A 124 -9.45 12.65 1.51
C ALA A 124 -8.26 13.28 0.77
N ALA A 125 -7.06 13.29 1.38
CA ALA A 125 -5.90 13.98 0.84
C ALA A 125 -5.04 13.06 -0.05
N TRP A 126 -5.34 13.02 -1.34
CA TRP A 126 -4.64 12.18 -2.32
C TRP A 126 -3.71 13.01 -3.23
N GLU A 127 -2.57 12.45 -3.59
CA GLU A 127 -1.64 12.94 -4.60
C GLU A 127 -1.46 11.85 -5.66
N GLY A 128 -2.20 11.97 -6.76
CA GLY A 128 -2.33 10.89 -7.74
C GLY A 128 -3.00 9.66 -7.12
N THR A 129 -2.28 8.53 -7.09
CA THR A 129 -2.78 7.25 -6.56
C THR A 129 -2.37 6.99 -5.10
N LEU A 130 -1.53 7.84 -4.52
CA LEU A 130 -1.01 7.68 -3.16
C LEU A 130 -1.53 8.78 -2.23
N PRO A 131 -1.55 8.55 -0.91
CA PRO A 131 -1.86 9.60 0.05
C PRO A 131 -0.85 10.75 -0.06
N ARG A 132 -1.34 11.99 -0.01
CA ARG A 132 -0.49 13.17 0.08
C ARG A 132 0.28 13.14 1.40
N ALA A 133 1.56 13.51 1.36
CA ALA A 133 2.38 13.60 2.55
C ALA A 133 1.77 14.57 3.59
N THR A 134 1.82 14.17 4.86
CA THR A 134 1.30 14.95 5.99
C THR A 134 2.40 15.12 7.05
N GLN A 135 2.57 16.33 7.59
CA GLN A 135 3.63 16.64 8.56
C GLN A 135 3.47 15.94 9.91
N SER A 136 2.24 15.56 10.30
CA SER A 136 1.93 14.89 11.58
C SER A 136 1.94 13.35 11.51
N SER A 137 2.49 12.78 10.43
CA SER A 137 2.41 11.33 10.19
C SER A 137 3.42 10.56 11.04
N LYS A 138 2.96 9.56 11.80
CA LYS A 138 3.82 8.68 12.60
C LYS A 138 4.72 7.86 11.68
N LEU A 139 6.03 7.81 11.92
CA LEU A 139 6.93 6.94 11.15
C LEU A 139 6.81 5.50 11.67
N LEU A 140 6.48 4.55 10.79
CA LEU A 140 6.55 3.12 11.11
C LEU A 140 7.98 2.60 10.86
N PRO A 141 8.53 1.77 11.76
CA PRO A 141 9.79 1.06 11.52
C PRO A 141 9.72 0.17 10.27
N GLY A 142 10.87 -0.07 9.66
CA GLY A 142 11.01 -0.80 8.40
C GLY A 142 10.77 0.05 7.14
N ASP A 143 10.76 -0.63 5.97
CA ASP A 143 10.72 0.02 4.67
C ASP A 143 9.76 -0.65 3.69
N LEU A 144 9.32 0.13 2.71
CA LEU A 144 8.87 -0.38 1.42
C LEU A 144 10.07 -0.50 0.47
N LEU A 145 10.34 -1.72 0.02
CA LEU A 145 11.31 -2.02 -1.02
C LEU A 145 10.67 -1.79 -2.38
N ARG A 146 11.10 -0.75 -3.10
CA ARG A 146 10.63 -0.43 -4.45
C ARG A 146 11.57 -0.99 -5.49
N PHE A 147 11.12 -2.01 -6.20
CA PHE A 147 11.92 -2.70 -7.22
C PHE A 147 11.85 -2.00 -8.57
N ARG A 148 12.96 -2.01 -9.29
CA ARG A 148 13.04 -1.51 -10.66
C ARG A 148 12.70 -2.63 -11.64
N ALA A 149 13.27 -3.81 -11.42
CA ALA A 149 12.99 -5.00 -12.21
C ALA A 149 11.70 -5.70 -11.73
N PRO A 150 10.99 -6.42 -12.62
CA PRO A 150 9.99 -7.40 -12.21
C PRO A 150 10.58 -8.46 -11.28
#